data_AF-A0A940VVT0-F1
#
_entry.id   AF-A0A940VVT0-F1
#
_cell.length_a   1.000
_cell.length_b   1.000
_cell.length_c   1.000
_cell.angle_alpha   90.00
_cell.angle_beta   90.00
_cell.angle_gamma   90.00
#
_symmetry.space_group_name_H-M   'P 1'
#
loop_
_entity.id
_entity.type
_entity.pdbx_description
1 polymer ?
#
loop_
_entity_poly.entity_id
_entity_poly.type
_entity_poly.pdbx_seq_one_letter_code
_entity_poly.pdbx_strand_id
1 'polypeptide(L)'
;MELYENIDAIEQHLFRYHIKDASALIAETTGHITGLLQGWPPSGIKELQNVLGVMMSGMENADYLLVADVLHFELKPLLRRSLA
;
A
#
# COMPACT_ATOMS: atom_id res chain seq x y z
N MET A 1 4.32 -13.62 0.04
CA MET A 1 5.56 -13.32 -0.70
C MET A 1 5.24 -12.29 -1.77
N GLU A 2 4.33 -12.63 -2.68
CA GLU A 2 3.82 -11.76 -3.76
C GLU A 2 3.34 -10.35 -3.32
N LEU A 3 2.65 -10.22 -2.18
CA LEU A 3 2.19 -8.91 -1.69
C LEU A 3 3.34 -7.93 -1.39
N TYR A 4 4.41 -8.39 -0.74
CA TYR A 4 5.53 -7.50 -0.40
C TYR A 4 6.35 -7.16 -1.64
N GLU A 5 6.50 -8.10 -2.56
CA GLU A 5 7.15 -7.88 -3.85
C GLU A 5 6.39 -6.83 -4.69
N ASN A 6 5.05 -6.87 -4.68
CA ASN A 6 4.24 -5.84 -5.34
C ASN A 6 4.43 -4.47 -4.69
N ILE A 7 4.50 -4.39 -3.36
CA ILE A 7 4.76 -3.11 -2.68
C ILE A 7 6.16 -2.57 -3.03
N ASP A 8 7.18 -3.43 -3.01
CA ASP A 8 8.55 -3.05 -3.42
C ASP A 8 8.59 -2.58 -4.88
N ALA A 9 7.83 -3.22 -5.78
CA ALA A 9 7.73 -2.83 -7.17
C ALA A 9 7.06 -1.45 -7.32
N ILE A 10 5.98 -1.18 -6.58
CA ILE A 10 5.32 0.13 -6.59
C ILE A 10 6.31 1.22 -6.18
N GLU A 11 7.04 1.04 -5.07
CA GLU A 11 8.06 2.01 -4.63
C GLU A 11 9.08 2.29 -5.75
N GLN A 12 9.61 1.24 -6.39
CA GLN A 12 10.55 1.41 -7.51
C GLN A 12 9.95 2.16 -8.70
N HIS A 13 8.70 1.88 -9.05
CA HIS A 13 8.01 2.59 -10.13
C HIS A 13 7.79 4.07 -9.80
N LEU A 14 7.44 4.40 -8.54
CA LEU A 14 7.30 5.79 -8.09
C LEU A 14 8.64 6.54 -8.16
N PHE A 15 9.74 5.94 -7.67
CA PHE A 15 11.07 6.56 -7.73
C PHE A 15 11.60 6.74 -9.16
N ARG A 16 11.15 5.90 -10.11
CA ARG A 16 11.49 6.01 -11.53
C ARG A 16 10.50 6.87 -12.33
N TYR A 17 9.52 7.50 -11.68
CA TYR A 17 8.45 8.27 -12.33
C TYR A 17 7.60 7.46 -13.32
N HIS A 18 7.54 6.13 -13.16
CA HIS A 18 6.67 5.23 -13.93
C HIS A 18 5.27 5.19 -13.31
N ILE A 19 4.61 6.34 -13.22
CA ILE A 19 3.39 6.53 -12.43
C ILE A 19 2.25 5.63 -12.90
N LYS A 20 2.11 5.41 -14.21
CA LYS A 20 1.04 4.55 -14.75
C LYS A 20 1.17 3.09 -14.26
N ASP A 21 2.40 2.58 -14.22
CA ASP A 21 2.68 1.21 -13.77
C ASP A 21 2.48 1.11 -12.25
N ALA A 22 2.93 2.12 -11.50
CA ALA A 22 2.68 2.21 -10.06
C ALA A 22 1.18 2.20 -9.74
N SER A 23 0.37 3.01 -10.44
CA SER A 23 -1.08 3.06 -10.24
C SER A 23 -1.77 1.73 -10.51
N ALA A 24 -1.36 1.01 -11.57
CA ALA A 24 -1.91 -0.31 -11.89
C ALA A 24 -1.59 -1.32 -10.78
N LEU A 25 -0.34 -1.35 -10.31
CA LEU A 25 0.09 -2.23 -9.22
C LEU A 25 -0.55 -1.87 -7.88
N ILE A 26 -0.79 -0.58 -7.59
CA ILE A 26 -1.51 -0.15 -6.38
C ILE A 26 -2.93 -0.71 -6.37
N ALA A 27 -3.64 -0.67 -7.50
CA ALA A 27 -5.00 -1.21 -7.59
C ALA A 27 -5.02 -2.72 -7.34
N GLU A 28 -4.10 -3.47 -7.95
CA GLU A 28 -3.93 -4.92 -7.73
C GLU A 28 -3.60 -5.24 -6.27
N THR A 29 -2.61 -4.55 -5.71
CA THR A 29 -2.14 -4.71 -4.33
C THR A 29 -3.25 -4.45 -3.32
N THR A 30 -4.05 -3.40 -3.53
CA THR A 30 -5.18 -3.06 -2.67
C THR A 30 -6.27 -4.14 -2.72
N GLY A 31 -6.50 -4.74 -3.90
CA GLY A 31 -7.38 -5.90 -4.07
C GLY A 31 -6.91 -7.11 -3.26
N HIS A 32 -5.61 -7.43 -3.33
CA HIS A 32 -5.02 -8.52 -2.54
C HIS A 32 -5.14 -8.27 -1.03
N ILE A 33 -4.83 -7.06 -0.57
CA ILE A 33 -4.96 -6.69 0.84
C ILE A 33 -6.40 -6.86 1.33
N THR A 34 -7.38 -6.43 0.53
CA THR A 34 -8.80 -6.55 0.88
C THR A 34 -9.22 -8.01 1.06
N GLY A 35 -8.68 -8.92 0.24
CA GLY A 35 -8.91 -10.36 0.38
C GLY A 35 -8.35 -10.94 1.69
N LEU A 36 -7.26 -10.36 2.22
CA LEU A 36 -6.64 -10.80 3.48
C LEU A 36 -7.36 -10.27 4.73
N LEU A 37 -8.29 -9.33 4.60
CA LEU A 37 -8.95 -8.69 5.74
C LEU A 37 -9.87 -9.61 6.55
N GLN A 38 -10.28 -10.76 6.00
CA GLN A 38 -11.20 -11.67 6.70
C GLN A 38 -10.64 -12.21 8.03
N GLY A 39 -9.31 -12.20 8.20
CA GLY A 39 -8.65 -12.65 9.44
C GLY A 39 -8.23 -11.52 10.40
N TRP A 40 -8.48 -10.25 10.06
CA TRP A 40 -7.92 -9.12 10.81
C TRP A 40 -8.82 -8.65 11.96
N PRO A 41 -8.26 -8.22 13.10
CA PRO A 41 -9.03 -7.59 14.15
C PRO A 41 -9.61 -6.24 13.67
N PRO A 42 -10.78 -5.80 14.17
CA PRO A 42 -11.40 -4.54 13.76
C PRO A 42 -10.49 -3.31 13.90
N SER A 43 -9.62 -3.29 14.91
CA SER A 43 -8.62 -2.23 15.10
C SER A 43 -7.59 -2.18 13.98
N GLY A 44 -7.09 -3.34 13.54
CA GLY A 44 -6.14 -3.45 12.43
C GLY A 44 -6.77 -3.07 11.09
N ILE A 45 -8.05 -3.43 10.88
CA ILE A 45 -8.79 -3.02 9.67
C ILE A 45 -8.93 -1.50 9.63
N LYS A 46 -9.25 -0.86 10.76
CA LYS A 46 -9.35 0.60 10.85
C LYS A 46 -8.01 1.29 10.60
N GLU A 47 -6.93 0.77 11.16
CA GLU A 47 -5.56 1.27 10.93
C GLU A 47 -5.19 1.18 9.45
N LEU A 48 -5.47 0.04 8.80
CA LEU A 48 -5.24 -0.14 7.38
C LEU A 48 -6.05 0.84 6.53
N GLN A 49 -7.33 1.03 6.84
CA GLN A 49 -8.18 1.98 6.12
C GLN A 49 -7.61 3.40 6.19
N ASN A 50 -7.05 3.81 7.33
CA ASN A 50 -6.39 5.10 7.46
C ASN A 50 -5.14 5.19 6.56
N VAL A 51 -4.26 4.18 6.61
CA VAL A 51 -3.03 4.12 5.79
C VAL A 51 -3.37 4.17 4.30
N LEU A 52 -4.33 3.35 3.85
CA LEU A 52 -4.79 3.36 2.46
C LEU A 52 -5.44 4.70 2.07
N GLY A 53 -6.15 5.35 2.99
CA GLY A 53 -6.71 6.68 2.77
C GLY A 53 -5.64 7.75 2.51
N VAL A 54 -4.57 7.76 3.30
CA VAL A 54 -3.43 8.67 3.08
C VAL A 54 -2.74 8.37 1.75
N MET A 55 -2.50 7.10 1.45
CA MET A 55 -1.90 6.66 0.19
C MET A 55 -2.74 7.12 -1.03
N MET A 56 -4.06 6.92 -1.00
CA MET A 56 -4.96 7.34 -2.09
C MET A 56 -4.99 8.86 -2.24
N SER A 57 -5.01 9.61 -1.12
CA SER A 57 -4.93 11.06 -1.16
C SER A 57 -3.59 11.55 -1.77
N GLY A 58 -2.48 10.89 -1.45
CA GLY A 58 -1.19 11.17 -2.08
C GLY A 58 -1.23 10.93 -3.60
N MET A 59 -1.83 9.83 -4.04
CA MET A 59 -2.00 9.53 -5.47
C MET A 59 -2.87 10.57 -6.21
N GLU A 60 -4.00 10.98 -5.62
CA GLU A 60 -4.90 11.99 -6.19
C GLU A 60 -4.22 13.37 -6.32
N ASN A 61 -3.37 13.72 -5.35
CA ASN A 61 -2.62 14.98 -5.35
C ASN A 61 -1.29 14.91 -6.12
N ALA A 62 -0.98 13.77 -6.75
CA ALA A 62 0.31 13.50 -7.40
C ALA A 62 1.53 13.64 -6.46
N ASP A 63 1.34 13.43 -5.16
CA ASP A 63 2.41 13.40 -4.15
C ASP A 63 3.00 11.99 -4.04
N TYR A 64 3.77 11.61 -5.05
CA TYR A 64 4.32 10.25 -5.18
C TYR A 64 5.42 9.93 -4.15
N LEU A 65 6.04 10.96 -3.56
CA LEU A 65 6.99 10.77 -2.46
C LEU A 65 6.25 10.37 -1.19
N LEU A 66 5.15 11.06 -0.86
CA LEU A 66 4.29 10.65 0.24
C LEU A 66 3.78 9.23 0.06
N VAL A 67 3.35 8.85 -1.15
CA VAL A 67 2.88 7.49 -1.44
C VAL A 67 3.99 6.47 -1.17
N ALA A 68 5.22 6.72 -1.61
CA ALA A 68 6.35 5.84 -1.34
C ALA A 68 6.65 5.72 0.17
N ASP A 69 6.60 6.84 0.91
CA ASP A 69 6.80 6.84 2.36
C ASP A 69 5.71 6.05 3.10
N VAL A 70 4.44 6.23 2.72
CA VAL A 70 3.31 5.49 3.30
C VAL A 70 3.46 3.99 3.05
N LEU A 71 3.84 3.58 1.83
CA LEU A 71 4.09 2.17 1.51
C LEU A 71 5.20 1.59 2.39
N HIS A 72 6.31 2.32 2.52
CA HIS A 72 7.51 1.83 3.18
C HIS A 72 7.41 1.83 4.71
N PHE A 73 6.94 2.93 5.30
CA PHE A 73 6.98 3.17 6.73
C PHE A 73 5.67 2.86 7.45
N GLU A 74 4.54 2.82 6.74
CA GLU A 74 3.24 2.56 7.36
C GLU A 74 2.67 1.21 6.91
N LEU A 75 2.49 1.00 5.60
CA LEU A 75 1.80 -0.17 5.06
C LEU A 75 2.60 -1.46 5.28
N LYS A 76 3.88 -1.51 4.88
CA LYS A 76 4.71 -2.71 5.08
C LYS A 76 4.79 -3.13 6.56
N PRO A 77 5.10 -2.24 7.53
CA PRO A 77 5.14 -2.62 8.93
C PRO A 77 3.78 -3.08 9.46
N LEU A 78 2.69 -2.44 9.06
CA LEU A 78 1.34 -2.84 9.45
C LEU A 78 1.04 -4.27 8.97
N LEU A 79 1.28 -4.56 7.69
CA LEU A 79 1.07 -5.90 7.13
C LEU A 79 1.95 -6.96 7.82
N ARG A 80 3.21 -6.63 8.13
CA ARG A 80 4.12 -7.57 8.83
C ARG A 80 3.61 -7.94 10.20
N ARG A 81 3.04 -6.97 10.92
CA ARG A 81 2.55 -7.16 12.28
C ARG A 81 1.21 -7.89 12.33
N SER A 82 0.37 -7.72 11.32
CA SER A 82 -0.99 -8.30 11.27
C SER A 82 -1.07 -9.65 10.55
N LEU A 83 -0.04 -10.02 9.76
CA LEU A 83 0.02 -11.30 9.02
C LEU A 83 1.08 -12.27 9.58
N ALA A 84 1.82 -11.89 10.61
CA ALA A 84 2.74 -12.75 11.35
C ALA A 84 1.99 -13.56 12.42
#